data_AF-A0A562IBD4-F1
#
_entry.id   AF-A0A562IBD4-F1
#
_cell.length_a   1.000
_cell.length_b   1.000
_cell.length_c   1.000
_cell.angle_alpha   90.00
_cell.angle_beta   90.00
_cell.angle_gamma   90.00
#
_symmetry.space_group_name_H-M   'P 1'
#
loop_
_entity.id
_entity.type
_entity.pdbx_description
1 polymer ?
#
loop_
_entity_poly.entity_id
_entity_poly.type
_entity_poly.pdbx_seq_one_letter_code
_entity_poly.pdbx_strand_id
1 'polypeptide(L)'
;MRHLVVVPMARLNRASLRALAYAASLGQPTLAVHLAPEEREADRFREQWEAWGDHVRLETVVSPYRAVIGPLAHYLEALHACRADLVLTVIVPEVVLRHRWYRPLHSQVEQRLRRALRRLPGVVVTSVPVHLPE
;
A
#
# COMPACT_ATOMS: atom_id res chain seq x y z
N MET A 1 21.56 -4.15 -6.02
CA MET A 1 20.36 -3.32 -6.28
C MET A 1 19.76 -2.97 -4.93
N ARG A 2 19.40 -1.70 -4.69
CA ARG A 2 18.79 -1.27 -3.42
C ARG A 2 17.29 -1.30 -3.57
N HIS A 3 16.61 -1.88 -2.58
CA HIS A 3 15.16 -2.02 -2.58
C HIS A 3 14.54 -1.19 -1.47
N LEU A 4 13.41 -0.58 -1.76
CA LEU A 4 12.50 -0.02 -0.77
C LEU A 4 11.15 -0.68 -0.99
N VAL A 5 10.65 -1.33 0.05
CA VAL A 5 9.35 -1.99 0.02
C VAL A 5 8.30 -0.98 0.47
N VAL A 6 7.28 -0.78 -0.34
CA VAL A 6 6.18 0.16 -0.06
C VAL A 6 4.89 -0.60 0.11
N VAL A 7 4.19 -0.37 1.21
CA VAL A 7 2.90 -1.01 1.52
C VAL A 7 1.80 0.06 1.60
N PRO A 8 1.03 0.28 0.52
CA PRO A 8 -0.11 1.20 0.55
C PRO A 8 -1.26 0.62 1.36
N MET A 9 -1.82 1.42 2.28
CA MET A 9 -2.89 0.99 3.17
C MET A 9 -3.91 2.10 3.39
N ALA A 10 -5.19 1.78 3.15
CA ALA A 10 -6.29 2.70 3.46
C ALA A 10 -6.71 2.63 4.94
N ARG A 11 -6.53 1.48 5.60
CA ARG A 11 -6.94 1.25 7.00
C ARG A 11 -6.01 0.22 7.64
N LEU A 12 -5.87 0.27 8.96
CA LEU A 12 -5.19 -0.76 9.73
C LEU A 12 -6.14 -1.95 9.94
N ASN A 13 -6.07 -2.94 9.05
CA ASN A 13 -6.88 -4.17 9.15
C ASN A 13 -6.01 -5.42 8.98
N ARG A 14 -6.61 -6.61 9.12
CA ARG A 14 -5.89 -7.89 9.01
C ARG A 14 -5.17 -8.09 7.68
N ALA A 15 -5.69 -7.56 6.58
CA ALA A 15 -5.06 -7.66 5.27
C ALA A 15 -3.81 -6.76 5.18
N SER A 16 -3.94 -5.52 5.63
CA SER A 16 -2.83 -4.57 5.75
C SER A 16 -1.72 -5.06 6.67
N LEU A 17 -2.08 -5.59 7.85
CA LEU A 17 -1.10 -6.16 8.79
C LEU A 17 -0.37 -7.38 8.20
N ARG A 18 -1.07 -8.24 7.44
CA ARG A 18 -0.42 -9.37 6.75
C ARG A 18 0.50 -8.90 5.63
N ALA A 19 0.11 -7.88 4.86
CA ALA A 19 0.97 -7.30 3.84
C ALA A 19 2.23 -6.66 4.46
N LEU A 20 2.11 -5.97 5.59
CA LEU A 20 3.23 -5.45 6.35
C LEU A 20 4.13 -6.54 6.91
N ALA A 21 3.56 -7.59 7.50
CA ALA A 21 4.34 -8.72 8.01
C ALA A 21 5.11 -9.42 6.88
N TYR A 22 4.47 -9.60 5.71
CA TYR A 22 5.13 -10.12 4.52
C TYR A 22 6.26 -9.17 4.06
N ALA A 23 6.01 -7.86 3.99
CA ALA A 23 7.02 -6.86 3.66
C ALA A 23 8.24 -6.92 4.60
N ALA A 24 7.99 -6.94 5.91
CA ALA A 24 9.02 -7.04 6.94
C ALA A 24 9.84 -8.33 6.81
N SER A 25 9.20 -9.45 6.45
CA SER A 25 9.88 -10.73 6.26
C SER A 25 10.92 -10.75 5.12
N LEU A 26 10.86 -9.78 4.20
CA LEU A 26 11.83 -9.64 3.10
C LEU A 26 13.18 -9.05 3.56
N GLY A 27 13.28 -8.56 4.80
CA GLY A 27 14.52 -7.97 5.34
C GLY A 27 14.99 -6.70 4.61
N GLN A 28 14.09 -6.04 3.88
CA GLN A 28 14.36 -4.78 3.18
C GLN A 28 13.74 -3.60 3.95
N PRO A 29 14.28 -2.38 3.80
CA PRO A 29 13.64 -1.18 4.31
C PRO A 29 12.18 -1.12 3.84
N THR A 30 11.26 -0.94 4.79
CA THR A 30 9.82 -0.94 4.52
C THR A 30 9.22 0.41 4.87
N LEU A 31 8.34 0.91 4.01
CA LEU A 31 7.59 2.15 4.18
C LEU A 31 6.10 1.85 4.04
N ALA A 32 5.35 2.12 5.11
CA ALA A 32 3.90 2.15 5.07
C ALA A 32 3.43 3.47 4.47
N VAL A 33 2.52 3.44 3.49
CA VAL A 33 1.95 4.65 2.90
C VAL A 33 0.44 4.67 3.14
N HIS A 34 -0.02 5.66 3.90
CA HIS A 34 -1.43 5.90 4.14
C HIS A 34 -1.93 7.07 3.28
N LEU A 35 -3.05 6.87 2.59
CA LEU A 35 -3.72 7.91 1.80
C LEU A 35 -4.98 8.34 2.54
N ALA A 36 -4.96 9.54 3.11
CA ALA A 36 -6.05 10.08 3.90
C ALA A 36 -6.79 11.17 3.10
N PRO A 37 -8.13 11.23 3.11
CA PRO A 37 -8.87 12.28 2.41
C PRO A 37 -8.77 13.66 3.04
N GLU A 38 -8.52 13.71 4.35
CA GLU A 38 -8.44 14.92 5.15
C GLU A 38 -7.49 14.71 6.33
N GLU A 39 -6.98 15.80 6.90
CA GLU A 39 -6.01 15.76 8.00
C GLU A 39 -6.57 15.03 9.24
N ARG A 40 -7.85 15.21 9.55
CA ARG A 40 -8.51 14.52 10.68
C ARG A 40 -8.55 13.00 10.53
N GLU A 41 -8.65 12.49 9.30
CA GLU A 41 -8.54 11.05 9.04
C GLU A 41 -7.08 10.58 9.13
N ALA A 42 -6.13 11.41 8.69
CA ALA A 42 -4.70 11.16 8.83
C ALA A 42 -4.28 11.07 10.31
N ASP A 43 -4.67 12.03 11.14
CA ASP A 43 -4.37 12.06 12.58
C ASP A 43 -4.86 10.80 13.28
N ARG A 44 -6.13 10.43 13.07
CA ARG A 44 -6.69 9.20 13.64
C ARG A 44 -5.91 7.96 13.21
N PHE A 45 -5.43 7.91 11.97
CA PHE A 45 -4.61 6.79 11.51
C PHE A 45 -3.25 6.78 12.18
N ARG A 46 -2.60 7.94 12.35
CA ARG A 46 -1.30 8.06 13.05
C ARG A 46 -1.40 7.58 14.50
N GLU A 47 -2.44 7.97 15.22
CA GLU A 47 -2.69 7.49 16.60
C GLU A 47 -2.82 5.97 16.66
N GLN A 48 -3.57 5.36 15.73
CA GLN A 48 -3.67 3.91 15.63
C GLN A 48 -2.32 3.27 15.23
N TRP A 49 -1.53 3.97 14.41
CA TRP A 49 -0.24 3.48 13.95
C TRP A 49 0.80 3.46 15.08
N GLU A 50 0.83 4.49 15.93
CA GLU A 50 1.71 4.53 17.10
C GLU A 50 1.41 3.36 18.06
N ALA A 51 0.15 2.98 18.20
CA ALA A 51 -0.24 1.85 19.04
C ALA A 51 0.12 0.46 18.47
N TRP A 52 0.14 0.29 17.13
CA TRP A 52 0.17 -1.05 16.50
C TRP A 52 1.26 -1.26 15.43
N GLY A 53 1.83 -0.20 14.88
CA GLY A 53 2.62 -0.20 13.64
C GLY A 53 3.98 0.51 13.71
N ASP A 54 4.38 1.05 14.87
CA ASP A 54 5.55 1.94 15.04
C ASP A 54 6.91 1.35 14.61
N HIS A 55 6.99 0.02 14.46
CA HIS A 55 8.18 -0.67 13.96
C HIS A 55 8.45 -0.47 12.45
N VAL A 56 7.50 0.13 11.71
CA VAL A 56 7.65 0.48 10.28
C VAL A 56 7.37 1.97 10.11
N ARG A 57 8.24 2.64 9.35
CA ARG A 57 8.07 4.06 9.02
C ARG A 57 6.73 4.27 8.29
N LEU A 58 5.93 5.20 8.78
CA LEU A 58 4.69 5.63 8.15
C LEU A 58 4.89 6.94 7.40
N GLU A 59 4.36 7.00 6.19
CA GLU A 59 4.16 8.24 5.44
C GLU A 59 2.68 8.42 5.14
N THR A 60 2.16 9.61 5.42
CA THR A 60 0.74 9.93 5.20
C THR A 60 0.63 10.99 4.12
N VAL A 61 -0.13 10.68 3.07
CA VAL A 61 -0.41 11.56 1.94
C VAL A 61 -1.86 11.99 2.03
N VAL A 62 -2.10 13.29 2.24
CA VAL A 62 -3.45 13.84 2.22
C VAL A 62 -3.90 14.05 0.77
N SER A 63 -5.00 13.41 0.40
CA SER A 63 -5.49 13.30 -0.97
C SER A 63 -7.01 13.52 -1.02
N PRO A 64 -7.47 14.68 -1.49
CA PRO A 64 -8.89 15.00 -1.58
C PRO A 64 -9.71 13.98 -2.39
N TYR A 65 -11.04 13.98 -2.19
CA TYR A 65 -12.00 13.13 -2.93
C TYR A 65 -11.81 11.61 -2.76
N ARG A 66 -11.10 11.17 -1.71
CA ARG A 66 -10.77 9.74 -1.48
C ARG A 66 -10.05 9.11 -2.67
N ALA A 67 -9.29 9.91 -3.42
CA ALA A 67 -8.48 9.42 -4.53
C ALA A 67 -7.29 8.64 -3.98
N VAL A 68 -7.16 7.37 -4.37
CA VAL A 68 -6.09 6.47 -3.90
C VAL A 68 -5.03 6.27 -4.98
N ILE A 69 -5.44 5.87 -6.19
CA ILE A 69 -4.53 5.37 -7.23
C ILE A 69 -3.61 6.46 -7.77
N GLY A 70 -4.17 7.57 -8.23
CA GLY A 70 -3.39 8.67 -8.81
C GLY A 70 -2.38 9.28 -7.82
N PRO A 71 -2.81 9.64 -6.61
CA PRO A 71 -1.95 10.21 -5.58
C PRO A 71 -0.84 9.24 -5.13
N LEU A 72 -1.14 7.94 -5.01
CA LEU A 72 -0.08 6.95 -4.76
C LEU A 72 0.91 6.86 -5.93
N ALA A 73 0.42 6.83 -7.17
CA ALA A 73 1.28 6.74 -8.34
C ALA A 73 2.20 7.98 -8.43
N HIS A 74 1.66 9.16 -8.20
CA HIS A 74 2.42 10.41 -8.17
C HIS A 74 3.46 10.42 -7.05
N TYR A 75 3.08 9.96 -5.85
CA TYR A 75 4.00 9.82 -4.73
C TYR A 75 5.17 8.88 -5.06
N LEU A 76 4.88 7.71 -5.64
CA LEU A 76 5.90 6.72 -6.03
C LEU A 76 6.80 7.23 -7.16
N GLU A 77 6.24 7.96 -8.13
CA GLU A 77 6.98 8.60 -9.21
C GLU A 77 7.95 9.66 -8.66
N ALA A 78 7.48 10.53 -7.76
CA ALA A 78 8.33 11.52 -7.10
C ALA A 78 9.44 10.86 -6.26
N LEU A 79 9.10 9.80 -5.52
CA LEU A 79 10.06 9.05 -4.72
C LEU A 79 11.15 8.39 -5.59
N HIS A 80 10.75 7.82 -6.73
CA HIS A 80 11.71 7.25 -7.70
C HIS A 80 12.56 8.35 -8.36
N ALA A 81 11.98 9.50 -8.72
CA ALA A 81 12.73 10.62 -9.30
C ALA A 81 13.80 11.17 -8.34
N CYS A 82 13.51 11.27 -7.04
CA CYS A 82 14.48 11.67 -6.04
C CYS A 82 15.55 10.60 -5.76
N ARG A 83 15.26 9.33 -6.05
CA ARG A 83 16.08 8.16 -5.70
C ARG A 83 16.08 7.13 -6.82
N ALA A 84 16.62 7.52 -7.97
CA ALA A 84 16.63 6.68 -9.18
C ALA A 84 17.44 5.37 -9.02
N ASP A 85 18.28 5.28 -7.98
CA ASP A 85 19.02 4.07 -7.61
C ASP A 85 18.18 3.02 -6.88
N LEU A 86 16.96 3.37 -6.45
CA LEU A 86 16.06 2.49 -5.71
C LEU A 86 15.04 1.81 -6.64
N VAL A 87 14.90 0.50 -6.44
CA VAL A 87 13.76 -0.26 -6.94
C VAL A 87 12.66 -0.23 -5.88
N LEU A 88 11.49 0.31 -6.25
CA LEU A 88 10.34 0.39 -5.36
C LEU A 88 9.49 -0.87 -5.52
N THR A 89 9.44 -1.71 -4.49
CA THR A 89 8.57 -2.90 -4.48
C THR A 89 7.27 -2.57 -3.76
N VAL A 90 6.19 -2.37 -4.51
CA VAL A 90 4.88 -2.06 -3.97
C VAL A 90 4.12 -3.35 -3.69
N ILE A 91 3.85 -3.62 -2.42
CA ILE A 91 3.08 -4.79 -1.98
C ILE A 91 1.61 -4.41 -1.88
N VAL A 92 0.79 -4.98 -2.75
CA VAL A 92 -0.66 -4.78 -2.78
C VAL A 92 -1.32 -5.98 -2.10
N PRO A 93 -1.97 -5.81 -0.93
CA PRO A 93 -2.80 -6.87 -0.36
C PRO A 93 -3.97 -7.15 -1.30
N GLU A 94 -4.20 -8.42 -1.63
CA GLU A 94 -5.36 -8.88 -2.40
C GLU A 94 -6.29 -9.67 -1.49
N VAL A 95 -7.49 -9.15 -1.19
CA VAL A 95 -8.44 -9.86 -0.32
C VAL A 95 -9.14 -10.98 -1.09
N VAL A 96 -8.85 -12.23 -0.73
CA VAL A 96 -9.43 -13.40 -1.39
C VAL A 96 -10.60 -13.94 -0.56
N LEU A 97 -11.83 -13.70 -1.04
CA LEU A 97 -13.06 -14.28 -0.49
C LEU A 97 -13.31 -15.69 -1.05
N ARG A 98 -13.83 -16.61 -0.21
CA ARG A 98 -14.10 -18.03 -0.57
C ARG A 98 -15.17 -18.17 -1.67
N HIS A 99 -16.23 -17.37 -1.66
CA HIS A 99 -17.27 -17.41 -2.70
C HIS A 99 -16.91 -16.54 -3.90
N ARG A 100 -16.49 -17.19 -5.00
CA ARG A 100 -16.06 -16.54 -6.25
C ARG A 100 -17.17 -15.74 -6.96
N TRP A 101 -18.45 -15.95 -6.60
CA TRP A 101 -19.60 -15.34 -7.28
C TRP A 101 -19.90 -13.91 -6.80
N TYR A 102 -19.32 -13.44 -5.69
CA TYR A 102 -19.35 -12.03 -5.26
C TYR A 102 -18.14 -11.20 -5.78
N ARG A 103 -17.28 -11.79 -6.64
CA ARG A 103 -16.01 -11.19 -7.09
C ARG A 103 -16.07 -9.95 -7.99
N PRO A 104 -17.11 -9.64 -8.80
CA PRO A 104 -16.88 -8.72 -9.92
C PRO A 104 -16.72 -7.23 -9.51
N LEU A 105 -17.06 -6.84 -8.28
CA LEU A 105 -16.97 -5.45 -7.82
C LEU A 105 -15.77 -5.13 -6.92
N HIS A 106 -15.27 -6.06 -6.10
CA HIS A 106 -14.21 -5.77 -5.13
C HIS A 106 -12.79 -5.80 -5.74
N SER A 107 -12.56 -6.56 -6.82
CA SER A 107 -11.22 -6.67 -7.44
C SER A 107 -10.87 -5.53 -8.41
N GLN A 108 -11.79 -4.61 -8.70
CA GLN A 108 -11.57 -3.60 -9.73
C GLN A 108 -10.54 -2.54 -9.31
N VAL A 109 -10.52 -2.15 -8.03
CA VAL A 109 -9.58 -1.15 -7.50
C VAL A 109 -8.15 -1.70 -7.50
N GLU A 110 -7.95 -2.94 -7.03
CA GLU A 110 -6.64 -3.62 -7.07
C GLU A 110 -6.12 -3.75 -8.51
N GLN A 111 -6.97 -4.18 -9.44
CA GLN A 111 -6.57 -4.28 -10.86
C GLN A 111 -6.21 -2.92 -11.47
N ARG A 112 -7.00 -1.87 -11.18
CA ARG A 112 -6.70 -0.50 -11.64
C ARG A 112 -5.39 0.01 -11.03
N LEU A 113 -5.18 -0.22 -9.74
CA LEU A 113 -3.95 0.14 -9.04
C LEU A 113 -2.74 -0.53 -9.68
N ARG A 114 -2.77 -1.86 -9.83
CA ARG A 114 -1.67 -2.61 -10.46
C ARG A 114 -1.40 -2.15 -11.90
N ARG A 115 -2.44 -1.83 -12.67
CA ARG A 115 -2.29 -1.28 -14.04
C ARG A 115 -1.66 0.10 -14.05
N ALA A 116 -2.06 0.97 -13.12
CA ALA A 116 -1.47 2.31 -13.00
C ALA A 116 0.01 2.24 -12.60
N LEU A 117 0.33 1.45 -11.57
CA LEU A 117 1.70 1.35 -11.04
C LEU A 117 2.67 0.65 -12.00
N ARG A 118 2.22 -0.31 -12.82
CA ARG A 118 3.07 -0.99 -13.82
C ARG A 118 3.64 -0.07 -14.89
N ARG A 119 3.09 1.13 -15.06
CA ARG A 119 3.58 2.12 -16.03
C ARG A 119 4.74 2.95 -15.47
N LEU A 120 5.00 2.87 -14.17
CA LEU A 120 6.03 3.64 -13.51
C LEU A 120 7.40 2.93 -13.64
N PRO A 121 8.46 3.64 -14.06
CA PRO A 121 9.81 3.07 -14.11
C PRO A 121 10.31 2.76 -12.69
N GLY A 122 11.11 1.70 -12.55
CA GLY A 122 11.68 1.30 -11.26
C GLY A 122 10.69 0.77 -10.22
N VAL A 123 9.41 0.59 -10.58
CA VAL A 123 8.36 0.08 -9.70
C VAL A 123 8.02 -1.38 -10.01
N VAL A 124 8.17 -2.24 -9.00
CA VAL A 124 7.77 -3.65 -9.04
C VAL A 124 6.50 -3.82 -8.21
N VAL A 125 5.43 -4.36 -8.80
CA VAL A 125 4.15 -4.56 -8.10
C VAL A 125 3.99 -6.02 -7.71
N THR A 126 3.97 -6.30 -6.41
CA THR A 126 3.78 -7.64 -5.83
C THR A 126 2.41 -7.74 -5.19
N SER A 127 1.65 -8.76 -5.57
CA SER A 127 0.34 -9.03 -4.98
C SER A 127 0.45 -10.10 -3.90
N VAL A 128 -0.10 -9.84 -2.73
CA VAL A 128 -0.09 -10.79 -1.61
C VAL A 128 -1.53 -11.19 -1.30
N PRO A 129 -1.94 -12.42 -1.64
CA PRO A 129 -3.31 -12.87 -1.38
C PRO A 129 -3.51 -13.07 0.12
N VAL A 130 -4.48 -12.36 0.69
CA VAL A 130 -4.91 -12.51 2.07
C VAL A 130 -6.23 -13.25 2.11
N HIS A 131 -6.20 -14.46 2.66
CA HIS A 131 -7.38 -15.24 2.97
C HIS A 131 -7.90 -14.80 4.35
N LEU A 132 -9.06 -14.16 4.37
CA LEU A 132 -9.74 -13.82 5.62
C LEU A 132 -10.58 -15.04 6.05
N PRO A 133 -10.29 -15.68 7.19
CA PRO A 133 -11.27 -16.56 7.83
C PRO A 133 -12.40 -15.69 8.37
N GLU A 134 -13.64 -16.17 8.24
CA GLU A 134 -14.85 -15.55 8.81
C GLU A 134 -14.70 -15.27 10.30
#